data_AF-X1UU17-F1
#
_entry.id   AF-X1UU17-F1
#
_cell.length_a   1.000
_cell.length_b   1.000
_cell.length_c   1.000
_cell.angle_alpha   90.00
_cell.angle_beta   90.00
_cell.angle_gamma   90.00
#
_symmetry.space_group_name_H-M   'P 1'
#
loop_
_entity.id
_entity.type
_entity.pdbx_description
1 polymer ?
#
loop_
_entity_poly.entity_id
_entity_poly.type
_entity_poly.pdbx_seq_one_letter_code
_entity_poly.pdbx_strand_id
1 'polypeptide(L)'
;KQIAQFVLNKFEELGLKTFVKRNNVVGKYENLTGPSLLLYGHMDTVPAYKGWTEDPFGGQIIDGKIYGRGACDDKACVTAEIFASKALLELGLKFEGSLTLISAIDEETGGFNGVRYLLDKGHINGDACLLGDGRGGFPATFT
;
A
#
# COMPACT_ATOMS: atom_id res chain seq x y z
N LYS A 1 0.36 5.23 13.25
CA LYS A 1 -0.91 5.21 14.02
C LYS A 1 -2.06 5.89 13.27
N GLN A 2 -2.03 7.20 12.96
CA GLN A 2 -3.14 7.86 12.23
C GLN A 2 -3.30 7.37 10.78
N ILE A 3 -2.21 7.29 10.00
CA ILE A 3 -2.26 6.80 8.61
C ILE A 3 -2.74 5.34 8.52
N ALA A 4 -2.26 4.46 9.42
CA ALA A 4 -2.71 3.08 9.49
C ALA A 4 -4.22 2.97 9.78
N GLN A 5 -4.76 3.81 10.67
CA GLN A 5 -6.20 3.86 10.93
C GLN A 5 -6.97 4.37 9.71
N PHE A 6 -6.45 5.38 9.01
CA PHE A 6 -7.07 5.89 7.79
C PHE A 6 -7.17 4.81 6.71
N VAL A 7 -6.08 4.08 6.45
CA VAL A 7 -6.05 2.99 5.47
C VAL A 7 -6.93 1.83 5.90
N LEU A 8 -6.94 1.48 7.19
CA LEU A 8 -7.83 0.47 7.73
C LEU A 8 -9.30 0.80 7.43
N ASN A 9 -9.72 2.04 7.71
CA ASN A 9 -11.08 2.48 7.41
C ASN A 9 -11.39 2.37 5.91
N LYS A 10 -10.42 2.70 5.03
CA LYS A 10 -10.59 2.53 3.59
C LYS A 10 -10.75 1.08 3.17
N PHE A 11 -10.00 0.15 3.75
CA PHE A 11 -10.18 -1.28 3.47
C PHE A 11 -11.54 -1.80 3.98
N GLU A 12 -12.01 -1.32 5.14
CA GLU A 12 -13.32 -1.66 5.69
C GLU A 12 -14.48 -1.10 4.85
N GLU A 13 -14.35 0.12 4.32
CA GLU A 13 -15.31 0.71 3.36
C GLU A 13 -15.47 -0.13 2.09
N LEU A 14 -14.44 -0.89 1.69
CA LEU A 14 -14.49 -1.83 0.57
C LEU A 14 -15.13 -3.19 0.94
N GLY A 15 -15.47 -3.41 2.21
CA GLY A 15 -16.00 -4.69 2.69
C GLY A 15 -14.94 -5.79 2.82
N LEU A 16 -13.66 -5.44 2.88
CA LEU A 16 -12.58 -6.40 3.06
C LEU A 16 -12.54 -6.91 4.51
N LYS A 17 -12.08 -8.14 4.70
CA LYS A 17 -11.73 -8.65 6.03
C LYS A 17 -10.37 -8.08 6.44
N THR A 18 -10.36 -7.24 7.47
CA THR A 18 -9.19 -6.45 7.83
C THR A 18 -8.51 -6.90 9.12
N PHE A 19 -7.21 -6.62 9.24
CA PHE A 19 -6.51 -6.65 10.51
C PHE A 19 -5.29 -5.74 10.50
N VAL A 20 -4.80 -5.39 11.71
CA VAL A 20 -3.58 -4.59 11.90
C VAL A 20 -2.57 -5.34 12.76
N LYS A 21 -1.30 -5.39 12.32
CA LYS A 21 -0.18 -5.91 13.12
C LYS A 21 1.00 -4.96 13.03
N ARG A 22 1.44 -4.43 14.19
CA ARG A 22 2.56 -3.46 14.27
C ARG A 22 2.37 -2.21 13.39
N ASN A 23 1.12 -1.81 13.12
CA ASN A 23 0.70 -0.77 12.17
C ASN A 23 0.75 -1.16 10.68
N ASN A 24 1.17 -2.37 10.32
CA ASN A 24 0.86 -2.91 9.00
C ASN A 24 -0.65 -3.15 8.91
N VAL A 25 -1.27 -2.69 7.84
CA VAL A 25 -2.70 -2.84 7.58
C VAL A 25 -2.87 -3.84 6.45
N VAL A 26 -3.72 -4.83 6.68
CA VAL A 26 -4.02 -5.86 5.69
C VAL A 26 -5.52 -5.94 5.49
N GLY A 27 -5.96 -5.98 4.23
CA GLY A 27 -7.34 -6.20 3.83
C GLY A 27 -7.45 -7.39 2.87
N LYS A 28 -8.34 -8.33 3.16
CA LYS A 28 -8.50 -9.55 2.37
C LYS A 28 -9.90 -9.66 1.77
N TYR A 29 -9.93 -9.93 0.47
CA TYR A 29 -11.05 -10.54 -0.22
C TYR A 29 -10.71 -12.03 -0.40
N GLU A 30 -11.36 -12.89 0.39
CA GLU A 30 -11.10 -14.32 0.42
C GLU A 30 -12.09 -15.06 -0.51
N ASN A 31 -11.59 -15.55 -1.64
CA ASN A 31 -12.25 -16.59 -2.42
C ASN A 31 -11.29 -17.78 -2.50
N LEU A 32 -11.60 -18.83 -1.73
CA LEU A 32 -10.69 -19.96 -1.44
C LEU A 32 -10.48 -20.92 -2.63
N THR A 33 -10.99 -20.57 -3.80
CA THR A 33 -10.78 -21.30 -5.06
C THR A 33 -9.94 -20.45 -5.99
N GLY A 34 -8.87 -21.00 -6.56
CA GLY A 34 -8.00 -20.30 -7.50
C GLY A 34 -6.81 -19.57 -6.84
N PRO A 35 -6.03 -18.81 -7.63
CA PRO A 35 -4.78 -18.19 -7.18
C PRO A 35 -5.01 -16.98 -6.26
N SER A 36 -4.01 -16.65 -5.45
CA SER A 36 -4.01 -15.53 -4.53
C SER A 36 -3.03 -14.44 -4.98
N LEU A 37 -3.53 -13.22 -5.12
CA LEU A 37 -2.75 -12.05 -5.50
C LEU A 37 -2.55 -11.12 -4.30
N LEU A 38 -1.31 -10.75 -4.05
CA LEU A 38 -0.95 -9.67 -3.13
C LEU A 38 -0.82 -8.35 -3.90
N LEU A 39 -1.43 -7.29 -3.38
CA LEU A 39 -1.13 -5.91 -3.74
C LEU A 39 -0.34 -5.30 -2.59
N TYR A 40 0.86 -4.81 -2.89
CA TYR A 40 1.80 -4.32 -1.89
C TYR A 40 2.19 -2.87 -2.14
N GLY A 41 2.00 -2.07 -1.09
CA GLY A 41 2.63 -0.77 -0.93
C GLY A 41 2.99 -0.48 0.53
N HIS A 42 3.66 0.65 0.76
CA HIS A 42 4.07 1.07 2.11
C HIS A 42 3.57 2.48 2.46
N MET A 43 3.42 2.72 3.78
CA MET A 43 2.88 3.97 4.32
C MET A 43 3.92 4.85 4.98
N ASP A 44 5.08 4.29 5.30
CA ASP A 44 6.20 5.05 5.81
C ASP A 44 6.86 5.87 4.70
N THR A 45 7.74 6.76 5.12
CA THR A 45 8.45 7.66 4.21
C THR A 45 9.79 7.99 4.85
N VAL A 46 10.82 8.20 4.05
CA VAL A 46 12.03 8.89 4.55
C VAL A 46 11.72 10.27 5.15
N PRO A 47 12.60 10.81 6.04
CA PRO A 47 12.45 12.16 6.57
C PRO A 47 12.37 13.24 5.47
N ALA A 48 11.57 14.28 5.72
CA ALA A 48 11.60 15.50 4.91
C ALA A 48 12.78 16.37 5.33
N TYR A 49 13.75 16.57 4.43
CA TYR A 49 14.90 17.46 4.65
C TYR A 49 14.57 18.92 4.30
N LYS A 50 15.54 19.82 4.47
CA LYS A 50 15.41 21.23 4.06
C LYS A 50 15.34 21.36 2.54
N GLY A 51 14.78 22.48 2.06
CA GLY A 51 14.80 22.85 0.63
C GLY A 51 13.48 22.57 -0.11
N TRP A 52 12.43 22.16 0.58
CA TRP A 52 11.10 22.14 -0.01
C TRP A 52 10.60 23.56 -0.27
N THR A 53 10.03 23.78 -1.46
CA THR A 53 9.32 25.02 -1.80
C THR A 53 7.91 25.04 -1.21
N GLU A 54 7.34 23.86 -1.02
CA GLU A 54 6.00 23.64 -0.47
C GLU A 54 6.08 22.91 0.89
N ASP A 55 4.96 22.84 1.62
CA ASP A 55 4.90 21.99 2.81
C ASP A 55 5.06 20.51 2.42
N PRO A 56 6.12 19.80 2.85
CA PRO A 56 6.32 18.40 2.52
C PRO A 56 5.17 17.50 2.94
N PHE A 57 4.33 17.88 3.91
CA PHE A 57 3.18 17.09 4.35
C PHE A 57 1.84 17.74 4.01
N GLY A 58 1.85 18.83 3.24
CA GLY A 58 0.66 19.58 2.85
C GLY A 58 -0.11 18.97 1.68
N GLY A 59 0.57 18.26 0.77
CA GLY A 59 -0.07 17.62 -0.38
C GLY A 59 -0.60 18.60 -1.42
N GLN A 60 0.07 19.76 -1.62
CA GLN A 60 -0.38 20.78 -2.57
C GLN A 60 -0.46 20.22 -3.99
N ILE A 61 -1.47 20.68 -4.74
CA ILE A 61 -1.57 20.41 -6.18
C ILE A 61 -1.13 21.66 -6.93
N ILE A 62 -0.04 21.55 -7.70
CA ILE A 62 0.53 22.65 -8.48
C ILE A 62 0.77 22.14 -9.89
N ASP A 63 0.20 22.82 -10.89
CA ASP A 63 0.29 22.46 -12.30
C ASP A 63 -0.04 20.98 -12.59
N GLY A 64 -1.09 20.48 -11.93
CA GLY A 64 -1.57 19.11 -12.07
C GLY A 64 -0.70 18.04 -11.39
N LYS A 65 0.29 18.42 -10.60
CA LYS A 65 1.15 17.51 -9.84
C LYS A 65 0.91 17.65 -8.34
N ILE A 66 0.91 16.53 -7.62
CA ILE A 66 0.84 16.50 -6.16
C ILE A 66 2.26 16.62 -5.60
N TYR A 67 2.49 17.64 -4.76
CA TYR A 67 3.75 17.84 -4.05
C TYR A 67 3.58 17.40 -2.60
N GLY A 68 4.37 16.42 -2.19
CA GLY A 68 4.39 15.94 -0.82
C GLY A 68 5.33 14.75 -0.62
N ARG A 69 5.95 14.66 0.55
CA ARG A 69 6.69 13.49 1.02
C ARG A 69 5.72 12.33 1.18
N GLY A 70 6.03 11.24 0.50
CA GLY A 70 5.12 10.11 0.41
C GLY A 70 4.25 10.11 -0.84
N ALA A 71 4.18 11.21 -1.60
CA ALA A 71 3.25 11.30 -2.72
C ALA A 71 3.56 10.27 -3.80
N CYS A 72 4.82 10.17 -4.24
CA CYS A 72 5.25 9.16 -5.22
C CYS A 72 5.64 7.83 -4.57
N ASP A 73 6.28 7.89 -3.42
CA ASP A 73 6.94 6.78 -2.72
C ASP A 73 6.44 6.79 -1.27
N ASP A 74 5.38 6.06 -0.92
CA ASP A 74 4.63 5.13 -1.79
C ASP A 74 3.09 5.27 -1.69
N LYS A 75 2.60 6.42 -1.21
CA LYS A 75 1.17 6.63 -0.96
C LYS A 75 0.34 6.69 -2.23
N ALA A 76 0.92 7.06 -3.39
CA ALA A 76 0.23 6.98 -4.67
C ALA A 76 -0.10 5.52 -5.02
N CYS A 77 0.82 4.58 -4.80
CA CYS A 77 0.61 3.17 -5.09
C CYS A 77 -0.44 2.58 -4.15
N VAL A 78 -0.33 2.81 -2.84
CA VAL A 78 -1.36 2.41 -1.86
C VAL A 78 -2.74 2.96 -2.26
N THR A 79 -2.80 4.21 -2.74
CA THR A 79 -4.05 4.81 -3.22
C THR A 79 -4.56 4.10 -4.48
N ALA A 80 -3.69 3.84 -5.46
CA ALA A 80 -4.05 3.15 -6.71
C ALA A 80 -4.57 1.74 -6.44
N GLU A 81 -3.96 1.00 -5.51
CA GLU A 81 -4.40 -0.34 -5.09
C GLU A 81 -5.80 -0.33 -4.46
N ILE A 82 -6.08 0.66 -3.60
CA ILE A 82 -7.41 0.86 -3.01
C ILE A 82 -8.44 1.11 -4.11
N PHE A 83 -8.15 2.00 -5.05
CA PHE A 83 -9.09 2.33 -6.13
C PHE A 83 -9.26 1.19 -7.15
N ALA A 84 -8.20 0.46 -7.47
CA ALA A 84 -8.28 -0.72 -8.33
C ALA A 84 -9.14 -1.81 -7.69
N SER A 85 -8.93 -2.06 -6.40
CA SER A 85 -9.74 -3.03 -5.63
C SER A 85 -11.18 -2.58 -5.52
N LYS A 86 -11.42 -1.29 -5.28
CA LYS A 86 -12.76 -0.71 -5.28
C LYS A 86 -13.48 -0.94 -6.59
N ALA A 87 -12.85 -0.58 -7.71
CA ALA A 87 -13.43 -0.76 -9.04
C ALA A 87 -13.75 -2.25 -9.31
N LEU A 88 -12.82 -3.15 -8.97
CA LEU A 88 -13.02 -4.59 -9.13
C LEU A 88 -14.24 -5.10 -8.35
N LEU A 89 -14.38 -4.69 -7.09
CA LEU A 89 -15.46 -5.11 -6.21
C LEU A 89 -16.81 -4.47 -6.58
N GLU A 90 -16.83 -3.21 -6.99
CA GLU A 90 -18.05 -2.50 -7.43
C GLU A 90 -18.59 -3.02 -8.76
N LEU A 91 -17.73 -3.50 -9.66
CA LEU A 91 -18.16 -4.14 -10.90
C LEU A 91 -18.88 -5.48 -10.68
N GLY A 92 -18.81 -6.05 -9.47
CA GLY A 92 -19.46 -7.31 -9.14
C GLY A 92 -18.97 -8.50 -9.98
N LEU A 93 -17.74 -8.43 -10.49
CA LEU A 93 -17.17 -9.48 -11.30
C LEU A 93 -16.99 -10.74 -10.44
N LYS A 94 -17.44 -11.88 -10.96
CA LYS A 94 -17.12 -13.18 -10.38
C LYS A 94 -15.77 -13.61 -10.91
N PHE A 95 -14.75 -13.58 -10.06
CA PHE A 95 -13.44 -14.12 -10.36
C PHE A 95 -13.08 -15.20 -9.35
N GLU A 96 -12.37 -16.22 -9.82
CA GLU A 96 -11.68 -17.17 -8.96
C GLU A 96 -10.42 -16.50 -8.41
N GLY A 97 -10.13 -16.73 -7.14
CA GLY A 97 -8.93 -16.27 -6.50
C GLY A 97 -9.14 -15.23 -5.41
N SER A 98 -8.15 -15.13 -4.54
CA SER A 98 -8.16 -14.20 -3.41
C SER A 98 -7.32 -12.95 -3.70
N LEU A 99 -7.73 -11.81 -3.15
CA LEU A 99 -6.98 -10.56 -3.23
C LEU A 99 -6.62 -10.09 -1.81
N THR A 100 -5.35 -9.79 -1.58
CA THR A 100 -4.88 -9.26 -0.30
C THR A 100 -4.14 -7.94 -0.54
N LEU A 101 -4.68 -6.85 0.01
CA LEU A 101 -4.02 -5.55 0.03
C LEU A 101 -3.15 -5.47 1.28
N ILE A 102 -1.92 -5.01 1.11
CA ILE A 102 -0.93 -4.86 2.18
C ILE A 102 -0.43 -3.43 2.14
N SER A 103 -0.75 -2.66 3.17
CA SER A 103 -0.13 -1.36 3.42
C SER A 103 0.84 -1.51 4.58
N ALA A 104 2.11 -1.72 4.24
CA ALA A 104 3.16 -2.02 5.17
C ALA A 104 3.74 -0.76 5.83
N ILE A 105 4.57 -1.01 6.83
CA ILE A 105 5.49 -0.03 7.41
C ILE A 105 6.93 -0.53 7.25
N ASP A 106 7.89 0.33 7.59
CA ASP A 106 9.31 -0.01 7.75
C ASP A 106 9.99 -0.41 6.44
N GLU A 107 9.39 -0.15 5.26
CA GLU A 107 9.98 -0.46 3.96
C GLU A 107 11.30 0.32 3.78
N GLU A 108 11.25 1.62 4.04
CA GLU A 108 12.35 2.59 3.86
C GLU A 108 13.54 2.33 4.81
N THR A 109 13.35 1.43 5.78
CA THR A 109 14.34 1.02 6.78
C THR A 109 14.64 -0.49 6.76
N GLY A 110 14.17 -1.21 5.72
CA GLY A 110 14.58 -2.58 5.40
C GLY A 110 13.49 -3.66 5.50
N GLY A 111 12.26 -3.30 5.83
CA GLY A 111 11.05 -4.14 5.75
C GLY A 111 10.92 -5.22 6.83
N PHE A 112 11.83 -5.28 7.81
CA PHE A 112 11.88 -6.36 8.81
C PHE A 112 10.66 -6.37 9.73
N ASN A 113 10.21 -5.21 10.21
CA ASN A 113 9.00 -5.08 11.03
C ASN A 113 7.72 -4.97 10.19
N GLY A 114 7.89 -4.78 8.89
CA GLY A 114 6.84 -4.66 7.89
C GLY A 114 6.44 -6.00 7.29
N VAL A 115 6.62 -6.09 5.96
CA VAL A 115 6.24 -7.25 5.16
C VAL A 115 6.94 -8.54 5.59
N ARG A 116 8.22 -8.47 5.99
CA ARG A 116 8.96 -9.65 6.42
C ARG A 116 8.32 -10.28 7.66
N TYR A 117 7.96 -9.47 8.65
CA TYR A 117 7.26 -9.92 9.84
C TYR A 117 5.90 -10.57 9.49
N LEU A 118 5.13 -9.98 8.56
CA LEU A 118 3.84 -10.54 8.15
C LEU A 118 3.99 -11.91 7.49
N LEU A 119 5.00 -12.08 6.63
CA LEU A 119 5.33 -13.35 5.97
C LEU A 119 5.81 -14.40 6.99
N ASP A 120 6.81 -14.07 7.81
CA ASP A 120 7.41 -15.01 8.77
C ASP A 120 6.41 -15.49 9.84
N LYS A 121 5.36 -14.70 10.14
CA LYS A 121 4.27 -15.07 11.06
C LYS A 121 3.07 -15.71 10.38
N GLY A 122 3.11 -15.91 9.05
CA GLY A 122 2.01 -16.50 8.29
C GLY A 122 0.74 -15.66 8.29
N HIS A 123 0.84 -14.34 8.48
CA HIS A 123 -0.31 -13.44 8.42
C HIS A 123 -0.77 -13.19 6.98
N ILE A 124 0.17 -13.25 6.04
CA ILE A 124 -0.05 -13.10 4.60
C ILE A 124 0.63 -14.24 3.84
N ASN A 125 0.06 -14.60 2.70
CA ASN A 125 0.59 -15.51 1.70
C ASN A 125 -0.01 -15.17 0.33
N GLY A 126 0.65 -15.57 -0.74
CA GLY A 126 0.24 -15.25 -2.10
C GLY A 126 0.94 -16.13 -3.13
N ASP A 127 0.26 -16.41 -4.24
CA ASP A 127 0.84 -17.07 -5.42
C ASP A 127 1.58 -16.06 -6.31
N ALA A 128 1.14 -14.80 -6.28
CA ALA A 128 1.79 -13.68 -6.96
C ALA A 128 1.71 -12.40 -6.10
N CYS A 129 2.61 -11.46 -6.36
CA CYS A 129 2.62 -10.13 -5.74
C CYS A 129 2.81 -9.07 -6.82
N LEU A 130 1.95 -8.05 -6.80
CA LEU A 130 2.12 -6.82 -7.57
C LEU A 130 2.65 -5.75 -6.63
N LEU A 131 3.84 -5.25 -6.93
CA LEU A 131 4.53 -4.21 -6.18
C LEU A 131 4.51 -2.93 -7.02
N GLY A 132 3.73 -1.94 -6.56
CA GLY A 132 3.57 -0.66 -7.25
C GLY A 132 4.75 0.30 -7.05
N ASP A 133 5.53 0.07 -5.99
CA ASP A 133 6.68 0.88 -5.59
C ASP A 133 7.84 0.72 -6.60
N GLY A 134 7.77 1.54 -7.65
CA GLY A 134 8.75 1.59 -8.72
C GLY A 134 8.98 3.01 -9.17
N ARG A 135 10.24 3.45 -9.18
CA ARG A 135 10.59 4.76 -9.74
C ARG A 135 10.34 4.76 -11.24
N GLY A 136 9.59 5.75 -11.72
CA GLY A 136 9.58 6.11 -13.13
C GLY A 136 10.95 6.66 -13.54
N GLY A 137 11.83 5.81 -14.08
CA GLY A 137 13.13 6.19 -14.63
C GLY A 137 14.31 5.42 -14.04
N PHE A 138 15.11 4.82 -14.92
CA PHE A 138 16.37 4.12 -14.61
C PHE A 138 17.57 5.10 -14.54
N PRO A 139 18.69 4.78 -13.85
CA PRO A 139 18.92 3.60 -13.02
C PRO A 139 18.75 3.89 -11.52
N ALA A 140 18.18 2.89 -10.84
CA ALA A 140 18.02 2.83 -9.40
C ALA A 140 19.36 3.06 -8.67
N THR A 141 19.48 4.19 -7.99
CA THR A 141 20.41 4.33 -6.87
C THR A 141 19.64 4.01 -5.59
N PHE A 142 20.20 3.06 -4.83
CA PHE A 142 19.72 2.52 -3.56
C PHE A 142 19.12 3.56 -2.60
N THR A 143 18.11 3.09 -1.86
CA THR A 143 17.63 3.67 -0.60
C THR A 143 18.75 3.83 0.42
#